data_AF-A0A3N4P4R7-F1
#
_entry.id   AF-A0A3N4P4R7-F1
#
_cell.length_a   1.000
_cell.length_b   1.000
_cell.length_c   1.000
_cell.angle_alpha   90.00
_cell.angle_beta   90.00
_cell.angle_gamma   90.00
#
_symmetry.space_group_name_H-M   'P 1'
#
loop_
_entity.id
_entity.type
_entity.pdbx_description
1 polymer ?
#
loop_
_entity_poly.entity_id
_entity_poly.type
_entity_poly.pdbx_seq_one_letter_code
_entity_poly.pdbx_strand_id
1 'polypeptide(L)'
;MDYDTKVINTIFERLSSPVLRTIAREHGFIVENANQTTYPDFTLTRSDDFNHIIQRIAIDIKTTCYLSGRPMGLVPGSYKSFIRNDTKNIVHHDSTYTDHWVIGFIYSRISAFEEYDLTNTPSGWRY
;
A
#
# COMPACT_ATOMS: atom_id res chain seq x y z
N MET A 1 -1.25 7.08 -22.33
CA MET A 1 -2.00 7.50 -21.13
C MET A 1 -1.10 7.55 -19.90
N ASP A 2 -1.26 8.57 -19.07
CA ASP A 2 -0.66 8.64 -17.74
C ASP A 2 -1.28 7.53 -16.88
N TYR A 3 -0.62 6.37 -16.77
CA TYR A 3 -1.00 5.40 -15.75
C TYR A 3 -0.73 6.09 -14.42
N ASP A 4 -1.79 6.64 -13.83
CA ASP A 4 -1.75 7.34 -12.57
C ASP A 4 -1.07 6.41 -11.56
N THR A 5 0.08 6.84 -11.04
CA THR A 5 0.88 6.09 -10.06
C THR A 5 0.01 5.62 -8.88
N LYS A 6 -1.07 6.36 -8.58
CA LYS A 6 -2.08 5.98 -7.58
C LYS A 6 -2.82 4.69 -7.94
N VAL A 7 -3.19 4.48 -9.20
CA VAL A 7 -3.85 3.25 -9.66
C VAL A 7 -2.91 2.05 -9.52
N ILE A 8 -1.65 2.22 -9.91
CA ILE A 8 -0.64 1.17 -9.77
C ILE A 8 -0.40 0.84 -8.29
N ASN A 9 -0.34 1.84 -7.41
CA ASN A 9 -0.22 1.62 -5.96
C ASN A 9 -1.37 0.76 -5.43
N THR A 10 -2.61 1.11 -5.77
CA THR A 10 -3.80 0.34 -5.37
C THR A 10 -3.78 -1.10 -5.88
N ILE A 11 -3.24 -1.36 -7.08
CA ILE A 11 -3.07 -2.72 -7.59
C ILE A 11 -2.11 -3.51 -6.69
N PHE A 12 -0.92 -2.95 -6.40
CA PHE A 12 0.07 -3.62 -5.56
C PHE A 12 -0.40 -3.78 -4.10
N GLU A 13 -1.17 -2.84 -3.56
CA GLU A 13 -1.84 -2.98 -2.26
C GLU A 13 -2.77 -4.21 -2.26
N ARG A 14 -3.63 -4.33 -3.28
CA ARG A 14 -4.57 -5.47 -3.41
C ARG A 14 -3.84 -6.80 -3.59
N LEU A 15 -2.77 -6.82 -4.37
CA LEU A 15 -1.94 -8.02 -4.58
C LEU A 15 -1.21 -8.44 -3.30
N SER A 16 -0.75 -7.48 -2.49
CA SER A 16 -0.03 -7.73 -1.24
C SER A 16 -0.95 -8.20 -0.11
N SER A 17 -2.21 -7.74 -0.10
CA SER A 17 -3.19 -8.04 0.96
C SER A 17 -3.33 -9.52 1.32
N PRO A 18 -3.59 -10.47 0.39
CA PRO A 18 -3.74 -11.88 0.74
C PRO A 18 -2.45 -12.51 1.29
N VAL A 19 -1.29 -12.09 0.80
CA VAL A 19 0.02 -12.58 1.27
C VAL A 19 0.28 -12.08 2.70
N LEU A 20 0.11 -10.78 2.93
CA LEU A 20 0.27 -10.17 4.25
C LEU A 20 -0.67 -10.80 5.28
N ARG A 21 -1.94 -11.03 4.91
CA ARG A 21 -2.93 -11.66 5.80
C ARG A 21 -2.57 -13.10 6.16
N THR A 22 -2.02 -13.85 5.20
CA THR A 22 -1.56 -15.22 5.44
C THR A 22 -0.42 -15.25 6.46
N ILE A 23 0.63 -14.45 6.21
CA ILE A 23 1.80 -14.38 7.09
C ILE A 23 1.42 -13.83 8.47
N ALA A 24 0.62 -12.76 8.52
CA ALA A 24 0.15 -12.17 9.77
C ALA A 24 -0.56 -13.21 10.64
N ARG A 25 -1.48 -13.99 10.05
CA ARG A 25 -2.20 -15.05 10.76
C ARG A 25 -1.26 -16.13 11.31
N GLU A 26 -0.26 -16.55 10.53
CA GLU A 26 0.74 -17.53 10.96
C GLU A 26 1.56 -17.06 12.17
N HIS A 27 1.72 -15.75 12.33
CA HIS A 27 2.43 -15.13 13.45
C HIS A 27 1.51 -14.55 14.55
N GLY A 28 0.21 -14.83 14.50
CA GLY A 28 -0.75 -14.40 15.52
C GLY A 28 -1.17 -12.93 15.43
N PHE A 29 -0.99 -12.27 14.28
CA PHE A 29 -1.43 -10.91 14.03
C PHE A 29 -2.80 -10.86 13.34
N ILE A 30 -3.59 -9.86 13.69
CA ILE A 30 -4.81 -9.44 13.00
C ILE A 30 -4.47 -8.27 12.08
N VAL A 31 -5.00 -8.28 10.85
CA VAL A 31 -4.76 -7.25 9.83
C VAL A 31 -6.01 -6.41 9.59
N GLU A 32 -5.88 -5.11 9.83
CA GLU A 32 -6.85 -4.07 9.45
C GLU A 32 -6.30 -3.24 8.27
N ASN A 33 -7.20 -2.65 7.48
CA ASN A 33 -6.87 -1.71 6.42
C ASN A 33 -7.34 -0.32 6.80
N ALA A 34 -6.62 0.72 6.35
CA ALA A 34 -7.06 2.08 6.49
C ALA A 34 -8.01 2.54 5.37
N ASN A 35 -8.70 3.64 5.63
CA ASN A 35 -9.42 4.39 4.60
C ASN A 35 -8.43 5.13 3.67
N GLN A 36 -8.87 5.52 2.47
CA GLN A 36 -8.04 6.09 1.38
C GLN A 36 -7.11 7.27 1.72
N THR A 37 -7.28 7.93 2.87
CA THR A 37 -6.50 9.11 3.30
C THR A 37 -5.80 8.92 4.65
N THR A 38 -5.82 7.71 5.17
CA THR A 38 -5.34 7.39 6.51
C THR A 38 -4.18 6.41 6.39
N TYR A 39 -3.07 6.72 7.04
CA TYR A 39 -1.92 5.83 7.16
C TYR A 39 -2.16 4.79 8.27
N PRO A 40 -1.59 3.58 8.21
CA PRO A 40 -0.91 2.93 7.08
C PRO A 40 -1.89 2.16 6.16
N ASP A 41 -1.42 1.62 5.03
CA ASP A 41 -2.25 0.74 4.18
C ASP A 41 -2.75 -0.49 4.93
N PHE A 42 -1.89 -1.07 5.78
CA PHE A 42 -2.19 -2.17 6.68
C PHE A 42 -1.63 -1.92 8.08
N THR A 43 -2.44 -2.17 9.11
CA THR A 43 -1.94 -2.31 10.47
C THR A 43 -2.03 -3.77 10.89
N LEU A 44 -0.92 -4.31 11.40
CA LEU A 44 -0.86 -5.61 12.04
C LEU A 44 -0.91 -5.41 13.54
N THR A 45 -1.89 -6.00 14.23
CA THR A 45 -2.00 -5.94 15.69
C THR A 45 -1.93 -7.35 16.27
N ARG A 46 -1.09 -7.54 17.29
CA ARG A 46 -1.04 -8.77 18.09
C ARG A 46 -1.35 -8.45 19.55
N SER A 47 -2.11 -9.32 20.17
CA SER A 47 -2.49 -9.23 21.58
C SER A 47 -2.01 -10.44 22.37
N ASP A 48 -1.90 -10.29 23.68
CA ASP A 48 -1.76 -11.43 24.61
C ASP A 48 -3.09 -12.16 24.83
N ASP A 49 -3.07 -13.22 25.64
CA ASP A 49 -4.26 -14.04 25.96
C ASP A 49 -5.34 -13.25 26.73
N PHE A 50 -5.00 -12.10 27.31
CA PHE A 50 -5.91 -11.19 28.02
C PHE A 50 -6.41 -10.06 27.11
N ASN A 51 -6.12 -10.13 25.81
CA ASN A 51 -6.50 -9.16 24.80
C ASN A 51 -5.82 -7.78 24.97
N HIS A 52 -4.69 -7.70 25.68
CA HIS A 52 -3.86 -6.50 25.68
C HIS A 52 -3.01 -6.45 24.42
N ILE A 53 -2.99 -5.30 23.75
CA ILE A 53 -2.14 -5.08 22.57
C ILE A 53 -0.68 -5.11 23.00
N ILE A 54 0.08 -6.09 22.51
CA ILE A 54 1.51 -6.23 22.80
C ILE A 54 2.39 -5.74 21.64
N GLN A 55 1.83 -5.66 20.44
CA GLN A 55 2.56 -5.17 19.28
C GLN A 55 1.62 -4.63 18.21
N ARG A 56 2.02 -3.51 17.60
CA ARG A 56 1.36 -2.96 16.43
C ARG A 56 2.39 -2.51 15.40
N ILE A 57 2.26 -3.00 14.17
CA ILE A 57 3.17 -2.70 13.07
C ILE A 57 2.37 -2.02 11.96
N ALA A 58 2.88 -0.87 11.50
CA ALA A 58 2.36 -0.18 10.33
C ALA A 58 3.07 -0.69 9.08
N ILE A 59 2.31 -1.09 8.05
CA ILE A 59 2.85 -1.50 6.75
C ILE A 59 2.24 -0.62 5.66
N ASP A 60 3.12 0.05 4.93
CA ASP A 60 2.77 0.98 3.86
C ASP A 60 3.37 0.50 2.53
N ILE A 61 2.52 0.35 1.53
CA ILE A 61 2.87 -0.10 0.19
C ILE A 61 3.27 1.13 -0.63
N LYS A 62 4.47 1.09 -1.18
CA LYS A 62 5.00 2.18 -1.99
C LYS A 62 5.47 1.64 -3.33
N THR A 63 5.06 2.31 -4.39
CA THR A 63 5.43 1.97 -5.77
C THR A 63 6.29 3.07 -6.38
N THR A 64 7.23 2.68 -7.24
CA THR A 64 7.97 3.63 -8.08
C THR A 64 8.23 3.03 -9.45
N CYS A 65 8.17 3.88 -10.47
CA CYS A 65 8.46 3.48 -11.85
C CYS A 65 9.97 3.52 -12.06
N TYR A 66 10.54 2.38 -12.49
CA TYR A 66 11.89 2.35 -13.02
C TYR A 66 11.95 3.13 -14.34
N LEU A 67 12.89 4.06 -14.42
CA LEU A 67 13.22 4.83 -15.61
C LEU A 67 14.70 4.63 -15.87
N SER A 68 15.03 4.05 -17.03
CA SER A 68 16.42 3.74 -17.40
C SER A 68 17.31 4.98 -17.25
N GLY A 69 18.44 4.81 -16.56
CA GLY A 69 19.42 5.88 -16.33
C GLY A 69 19.04 6.90 -15.25
N ARG A 70 17.99 6.67 -14.45
CA ARG A 70 17.63 7.54 -13.32
C ARG A 70 17.74 6.82 -11.97
N PRO A 71 18.28 7.46 -10.92
CA PRO A 71 18.24 6.91 -9.57
C PRO A 71 16.79 6.75 -9.11
N MET A 72 16.49 5.61 -8.49
CA MET A 72 15.17 5.30 -7.95
C MET A 72 15.06 5.78 -6.51
N GLY A 73 13.93 6.39 -6.17
CA GLY A 73 13.58 6.78 -4.81
C GLY A 73 12.12 6.46 -4.51
N LEU A 74 11.86 6.04 -3.27
CA LEU A 74 10.52 5.97 -2.70
C LEU A 74 10.35 7.20 -1.80
N VAL A 75 9.18 7.83 -1.82
CA VAL A 75 8.86 8.93 -0.90
C VAL A 75 8.22 8.35 0.36
N PRO A 76 8.89 8.36 1.53
CA PRO A 76 8.38 7.81 2.77
C PRO A 76 7.37 8.79 3.39
N GLY A 77 6.14 8.81 2.87
CA GLY A 77 5.00 9.53 3.46
C GLY A 77 5.16 11.06 3.58
N SER A 78 4.17 11.71 4.21
CA SER A 78 4.16 13.15 4.43
C SER A 78 4.74 13.50 5.80
N TYR A 79 5.73 14.40 5.85
CA TYR A 79 6.34 14.85 7.11
C TYR A 79 5.42 15.71 8.01
N LYS A 80 4.25 16.15 7.52
CA LYS A 80 3.30 17.01 8.27
C LYS A 80 2.07 16.27 8.82
N SER A 81 2.11 14.94 8.89
CA SER A 81 1.02 14.07 9.39
C SER A 81 1.26 13.63 10.84
N PHE A 82 0.97 12.36 11.15
CA PHE A 82 1.10 11.71 12.45
C PHE A 82 2.44 11.95 13.15
N ILE A 83 3.54 12.06 12.39
CA ILE A 83 4.89 12.37 12.89
C ILE A 83 4.93 13.64 13.78
N ARG A 84 4.03 14.61 13.55
CA ARG A 84 3.94 15.85 14.35
C ARG A 84 2.69 15.94 15.23
N ASN A 85 1.68 15.13 14.95
CA ASN A 85 0.45 15.06 15.71
C ASN A 85 -0.01 13.61 15.69
N ASP A 86 0.21 12.92 16.80
CA ASP A 86 0.01 11.50 17.05
C ASP A 86 -1.30 10.88 16.50
N THR A 87 -2.32 11.69 16.23
CA THR A 87 -3.65 11.26 15.76
C THR A 87 -3.98 11.66 14.32
N LYS A 88 -3.14 12.47 13.67
CA LYS A 88 -3.48 13.08 12.39
C LYS A 88 -3.21 12.13 11.22
N ASN A 89 -4.30 11.74 10.55
CA ASN A 89 -4.29 10.88 9.36
C ASN A 89 -3.61 9.53 9.60
N ILE A 90 -3.81 8.94 10.78
CA ILE A 90 -3.33 7.60 11.16
C ILE A 90 -4.46 6.79 11.79
N VAL A 91 -4.48 5.46 11.59
CA VAL A 91 -5.58 4.59 12.08
C VAL A 91 -5.61 4.50 13.60
N HIS A 92 -4.45 4.29 14.23
CA HIS A 92 -4.27 4.35 15.67
C HIS A 92 -3.32 5.49 16.03
N HIS A 93 -3.23 5.85 17.30
CA HIS A 93 -2.19 6.76 17.78
C HIS A 93 -0.79 6.26 17.36
N ASP A 94 0.04 7.13 16.78
CA ASP A 94 1.40 6.82 16.30
C ASP A 94 2.24 6.17 17.40
N SER A 95 2.14 6.69 18.62
CA SER A 95 2.76 6.15 19.84
C SER A 95 2.40 4.70 20.19
N THR A 96 1.36 4.13 19.58
CA THR A 96 0.98 2.73 19.78
C THR A 96 1.63 1.77 18.79
N TYR A 97 2.25 2.28 17.72
CA TYR A 97 2.99 1.48 16.76
C TYR A 97 4.41 1.25 17.27
N THR A 98 4.86 0.00 17.28
CA THR A 98 6.24 -0.36 17.61
C THR A 98 7.16 -0.20 16.41
N ASP A 99 6.63 -0.39 15.21
CA ASP A 99 7.39 -0.44 13.96
C ASP A 99 6.60 0.14 12.79
N HIS A 100 7.33 0.78 11.86
CA HIS A 100 6.83 1.27 10.59
C HIS A 100 7.64 0.68 9.45
N TRP A 101 7.02 -0.20 8.66
CA TRP A 101 7.66 -0.88 7.54
C TRP A 101 7.10 -0.38 6.20
N VAL A 102 7.97 -0.36 5.19
CA VAL A 102 7.61 -0.03 3.81
C VAL A 102 7.89 -1.23 2.93
N ILE A 103 6.89 -1.67 2.15
CA ILE A 103 7.08 -2.67 1.10
C ILE A 103 7.12 -1.93 -0.24
N GLY A 104 8.31 -1.89 -0.82
CA GLY A 104 8.59 -1.18 -2.06
C GLY A 104 8.42 -2.08 -3.29
N PHE A 105 7.59 -1.66 -4.23
CA PHE A 105 7.48 -2.26 -5.56
C PHE A 105 8.11 -1.35 -6.61
N ILE A 106 9.00 -1.92 -7.42
CA ILE A 106 9.62 -1.26 -8.56
C ILE A 106 9.08 -1.92 -9.82
N TYR A 107 8.55 -1.13 -10.74
CA TYR A 107 7.99 -1.63 -11.99
C TYR A 107 8.49 -0.85 -13.20
N SER A 108 8.57 -1.49 -14.36
CA SER A 108 8.86 -0.81 -15.62
C SER A 108 7.56 -0.58 -16.39
N ARG A 109 7.38 0.61 -16.96
CA ARG A 109 6.25 0.87 -17.87
C ARG A 109 6.57 0.27 -19.25
N ILE A 110 5.64 -0.48 -19.81
CA ILE A 110 5.69 -0.91 -21.21
C ILE A 110 4.92 0.12 -22.02
N SER A 111 5.57 0.74 -23.01
CA SER A 111 5.00 1.83 -23.82
C SER A 111 3.95 1.38 -24.84
N ALA A 112 3.78 0.07 -25.01
CA ALA A 112 2.89 -0.51 -26.01
C ALA A 112 1.56 -0.91 -25.37
N PHE A 113 0.67 0.04 -25.18
CA PHE A 113 -0.77 -0.25 -25.20
C PHE A 113 -1.38 0.65 -26.25
N GLU A 114 -1.91 0.03 -27.30
CA GLU A 114 -2.71 0.73 -28.29
C GLU A 114 -3.96 1.23 -27.57
N GLU A 115 -4.23 2.53 -27.67
CA GLU A 115 -5.40 3.12 -27.03
C GLU A 115 -6.63 2.66 -27.81
N TYR A 116 -7.45 1.83 -27.17
CA TYR A 116 -8.71 1.39 -27.76
C TYR A 116 -9.75 2.48 -27.61
N ASP A 117 -10.21 3.02 -28.74
CA ASP A 117 -11.42 3.82 -28.81
C ASP A 117 -12.54 3.00 -29.46
N LEU A 118 -13.70 3.63 -29.69
CA LEU A 118 -14.83 2.98 -30.38
C LEU A 118 -14.50 2.55 -31.82
N THR A 119 -13.40 3.02 -32.39
CA THR A 119 -12.93 2.70 -33.75
C THR A 119 -11.92 1.53 -33.76
N ASN A 120 -11.25 1.25 -32.64
CA ASN A 120 -10.26 0.17 -32.47
C ASN A 120 -10.69 -0.93 -31.46
N THR A 121 -11.91 -0.91 -30.92
CA THR A 121 -12.31 -1.92 -29.92
C THR A 121 -12.31 -3.35 -30.52
N PRO A 122 -11.62 -4.35 -29.91
CA PRO A 122 -11.61 -5.72 -30.40
C PRO A 122 -13.03 -6.30 -30.44
N SER A 123 -13.41 -6.89 -31.58
CA SER A 123 -14.79 -7.32 -31.88
C SER A 123 -15.36 -8.43 -30.98
N GLY A 124 -14.55 -9.02 -30.09
CA GLY A 124 -14.95 -10.11 -29.18
C GLY A 124 -15.70 -9.69 -27.91
N TRP A 125 -15.96 -8.40 -27.68
CA TRP A 125 -16.54 -7.88 -26.42
C TRP A 125 -17.88 -7.15 -26.60
N ARG A 126 -18.53 -7.30 -27.75
CA ARG A 126 -19.90 -6.79 -27.95
C ARG A 126 -20.89 -7.89 -27.57
N TYR A 127 -21.50 -7.77 -26.39
CA TYR A 127 -22.71 -8.50 -26.01
C TYR A 127 -23.94 -7.87 -26.66
#